data_AF-A0A519J353-F1
#
_entry.id   AF-A0A519J353-F1
#
_cell.length_a   1.000
_cell.length_b   1.000
_cell.length_c   1.000
_cell.angle_alpha   90.00
_cell.angle_beta   90.00
_cell.angle_gamma   90.00
#
_symmetry.space_group_name_H-M   'P 1'
#
loop_
_entity.id
_entity.type
_entity.pdbx_description
1 polymer ?
#
loop_
_entity_poly.entity_id
_entity_poly.type
_entity_poly.pdbx_seq_one_letter_code
_entity_poly.pdbx_strand_id
1 'polypeptide(L)'
;MRLLTAILMAATMWAGAAARAAAQAEDCVGAPEWEAAAGSNGVTLHSLEWSPFNRTEMGWETYLPLIQQELATRCAPSSAAFAGRLATFQARYNLPGTGLFDQATFQVFRGLWQERRPFVLARIRGECPDPPPIAQLGYLVHEEEHADRLTRLLRRDVLHAYRRMVAAARAEVPEIGADAELLQIFSGFRDPEADAARCARDRNCDGVARATCSAHRTGTAVDLYVGHLDGMGVDSLDASARRHQTQGPAYRWLVANAGRFGFVPYVFEPWHWEWTGVTPETADGSP
;
A
#
# COMPACT_ATOMS: atom_id res chain seq x y z
N MET A 1 4.50 -35.27 -46.50
CA MET A 1 4.87 -33.91 -46.91
C MET A 1 4.37 -32.95 -45.84
N ARG A 2 5.29 -32.47 -44.99
CA ARG A 2 5.27 -31.27 -44.13
C ARG A 2 3.95 -30.92 -43.40
N LEU A 3 3.78 -31.30 -42.13
CA LEU A 3 3.03 -30.51 -41.11
C LEU A 3 2.95 -31.14 -39.70
N LEU A 4 3.93 -31.92 -39.24
CA LEU A 4 3.86 -32.56 -37.90
C LEU A 4 5.12 -32.39 -37.02
N THR A 5 6.00 -31.45 -37.35
CA THR A 5 7.27 -31.25 -36.62
C THR A 5 7.46 -29.83 -36.07
N ALA A 6 6.37 -29.09 -35.81
CA ALA A 6 6.43 -27.69 -35.36
C ALA A 6 5.72 -27.39 -34.02
N ILE A 7 5.17 -28.39 -33.33
CA ILE A 7 4.42 -28.17 -32.07
C ILE A 7 5.24 -28.50 -30.81
N LEU A 8 6.39 -29.16 -30.93
CA LEU A 8 7.22 -29.52 -29.76
C LEU A 8 8.31 -28.49 -29.37
N MET A 9 8.50 -27.40 -30.12
CA MET A 9 9.49 -26.35 -29.80
C MET A 9 8.90 -25.09 -29.16
N ALA A 10 7.57 -24.96 -29.09
CA ALA A 10 6.92 -23.78 -28.50
C ALA A 10 6.66 -23.93 -26.99
N ALA A 11 6.59 -25.16 -26.47
CA ALA A 11 6.30 -25.43 -25.05
C ALA A 11 7.50 -25.27 -24.11
N THR A 12 8.72 -25.18 -24.64
CA THR A 12 9.96 -25.04 -23.84
C THR A 12 10.41 -23.60 -23.63
N MET A 13 9.80 -22.62 -24.30
CA MET A 13 10.18 -21.20 -24.12
C MET A 13 9.34 -20.44 -23.10
N TRP A 14 8.18 -20.95 -22.67
CA TRP A 14 7.34 -20.29 -21.66
C TRP A 14 7.67 -20.69 -20.22
N ALA A 15 8.33 -21.84 -20.02
CA ALA A 15 8.82 -22.22 -18.69
C ALA A 15 10.09 -21.45 -18.27
N GLY A 16 10.82 -20.86 -19.23
CA GLY A 16 12.09 -20.15 -18.96
C GLY A 16 11.95 -18.68 -18.55
N ALA A 17 10.75 -18.08 -18.68
CA ALA A 17 10.50 -16.69 -18.30
C ALA A 17 10.07 -16.56 -16.83
N ALA A 18 9.20 -17.46 -16.35
CA ALA A 18 8.79 -17.51 -14.95
C ALA A 18 9.96 -17.85 -14.00
N ALA A 19 10.94 -18.64 -14.47
CA ALA A 19 12.13 -19.00 -13.70
C ALA A 19 13.27 -17.96 -13.75
N ARG A 20 13.20 -16.95 -14.65
CA ARG A 20 14.25 -15.91 -14.78
C ARG A 20 14.08 -14.73 -13.82
N ALA A 21 12.96 -14.67 -13.09
CA ALA A 21 12.75 -13.74 -11.99
C ALA A 21 12.96 -14.41 -10.61
N ALA A 22 13.73 -15.51 -10.55
CA ALA A 22 14.45 -15.81 -9.33
C ALA A 22 15.37 -14.61 -9.07
N ALA A 23 14.91 -13.68 -8.25
CA ALA A 23 15.63 -12.48 -7.83
C ALA A 23 17.06 -12.90 -7.50
N GLN A 24 18.04 -12.37 -8.23
CA GLN A 24 19.41 -12.38 -7.71
C GLN A 24 19.31 -11.77 -6.31
N ALA A 25 19.76 -12.52 -5.30
CA ALA A 25 19.77 -12.03 -3.93
C ALA A 25 20.48 -10.68 -3.96
N GLU A 26 19.79 -9.62 -3.52
CA GLU A 26 20.37 -8.29 -3.53
C GLU A 26 21.62 -8.29 -2.66
N ASP A 27 22.71 -7.71 -3.15
CA ASP A 27 23.92 -7.52 -2.37
C ASP A 27 23.70 -6.41 -1.34
N CYS A 28 23.76 -6.78 -0.07
CA CYS A 28 23.54 -5.88 1.06
C CYS A 28 24.83 -5.50 1.81
N VAL A 29 26.01 -5.81 1.30
CA VAL A 29 27.28 -5.40 1.94
C VAL A 29 27.43 -3.88 1.86
N GLY A 30 27.22 -3.27 0.68
CA GLY A 30 27.37 -1.84 0.47
C GLY A 30 28.81 -1.34 0.63
N ALA A 31 29.00 -0.02 0.70
CA ALA A 31 30.33 0.59 0.82
C ALA A 31 30.70 0.87 2.30
N PRO A 32 31.96 0.63 2.72
CA PRO A 32 32.35 0.69 4.14
C PRO A 32 32.10 2.02 4.84
N GLU A 33 32.09 3.13 4.11
CA GLU A 33 31.79 4.45 4.69
C GLU A 33 30.38 4.56 5.28
N TRP A 34 29.47 3.67 4.89
CA TRP A 34 28.09 3.64 5.36
C TRP A 34 27.85 2.76 6.59
N GLU A 35 28.86 2.02 7.06
CA GLU A 35 28.74 1.09 8.19
C GLU A 35 28.28 1.77 9.48
N ALA A 36 28.77 2.97 9.77
CA ALA A 36 28.36 3.73 10.94
C ALA A 36 26.87 4.15 10.85
N ALA A 37 26.44 4.59 9.67
CA ALA A 37 25.05 4.97 9.43
C ALA A 37 24.12 3.76 9.49
N ALA A 38 24.56 2.63 8.92
CA ALA A 38 23.88 1.35 8.99
C ALA A 38 23.67 0.89 10.45
N GLY A 39 24.73 0.89 11.27
CA GLY A 39 24.64 0.57 12.69
C GLY A 39 23.62 1.45 13.43
N SER A 40 23.65 2.77 13.18
CA SER A 40 22.69 3.71 13.76
C SER A 40 21.25 3.41 13.32
N ASN A 41 21.01 3.21 12.02
CA ASN A 41 19.69 2.85 11.49
C ASN A 41 19.15 1.56 12.10
N GLY A 42 20.00 0.55 12.32
CA GLY A 42 19.63 -0.69 12.99
C GLY A 42 19.12 -0.47 14.41
N VAL A 43 19.72 0.45 15.17
CA VAL A 43 19.27 0.82 16.51
C VAL A 43 17.99 1.65 16.45
N THR A 44 17.98 2.73 15.66
CA THR A 44 16.86 3.68 15.61
C THR A 44 15.59 3.09 15.00
N LEU A 45 15.70 2.01 14.20
CA LEU A 45 14.58 1.24 13.67
C LEU A 45 13.55 0.91 14.75
N HIS A 46 14.01 0.63 15.97
CA HIS A 46 13.16 0.25 17.10
C HIS A 46 13.12 1.29 18.21
N SER A 47 14.04 2.26 18.24
CA SER A 47 14.24 3.14 19.40
C SER A 47 14.09 4.64 19.13
N LEU A 48 13.90 5.08 17.88
CA LEU A 48 13.70 6.49 17.58
C LEU A 48 12.40 6.99 18.22
N GLU A 49 12.46 7.99 19.10
CA GLU A 49 11.27 8.71 19.55
C GLU A 49 11.01 9.89 18.60
N TRP A 50 9.82 9.94 18.02
CA TRP A 50 9.47 10.91 16.98
C TRP A 50 7.96 11.02 16.79
N SER A 51 7.52 11.91 15.89
CA SER A 51 6.08 12.16 15.66
C SER A 51 5.77 12.32 14.16
N PRO A 52 5.68 11.22 13.40
CA PRO A 52 5.47 11.27 11.95
C PRO A 52 4.09 11.82 11.55
N PHE A 53 3.09 11.67 12.42
CA PHE A 53 1.70 12.11 12.20
C PHE A 53 1.11 12.84 13.42
N ASN A 54 1.91 13.70 14.07
CA ASN A 54 1.52 14.41 15.31
C ASN A 54 1.12 13.45 16.46
N ARG A 55 1.64 12.24 16.43
CA ARG A 55 1.49 11.22 17.47
C ARG A 55 2.88 10.68 17.77
N THR A 56 3.24 10.61 19.04
CA THR A 56 4.53 10.04 19.44
C THR A 56 4.55 8.56 19.12
N GLU A 57 5.60 8.12 18.45
CA GLU A 57 5.88 6.74 18.08
C GLU A 57 7.32 6.37 18.48
N MET A 58 7.55 5.08 18.72
CA MET A 58 8.88 4.51 19.00
C MET A 58 9.32 3.62 17.84
N GLY A 59 10.50 3.91 17.30
CA GLY A 59 11.02 3.27 16.11
C GLY A 59 10.25 3.65 14.85
N TRP A 60 10.77 3.23 13.70
CA TRP A 60 10.20 3.56 12.38
C TRP A 60 9.91 2.33 11.52
N GLU A 61 9.98 1.14 12.12
CA GLU A 61 9.77 -0.14 11.44
C GLU A 61 8.42 -0.25 10.73
N THR A 62 7.37 0.37 11.26
CA THR A 62 6.04 0.42 10.63
C THR A 62 6.13 0.88 9.17
N TYR A 63 7.04 1.81 8.87
CA TYR A 63 7.18 2.42 7.55
C TYR A 63 8.23 1.73 6.65
N LEU A 64 8.96 0.75 7.19
CA LEU A 64 10.11 0.14 6.51
C LEU A 64 9.78 -0.44 5.12
N PRO A 65 8.66 -1.18 4.91
CA PRO A 65 8.35 -1.71 3.58
C PRO A 65 8.23 -0.61 2.52
N LEU A 66 7.61 0.52 2.85
CA LEU A 66 7.45 1.65 1.93
C LEU A 66 8.78 2.36 1.68
N ILE A 67 9.61 2.53 2.70
CA ILE A 67 10.95 3.11 2.57
C ILE A 67 11.80 2.23 1.64
N GLN A 68 11.81 0.92 1.87
CA GLN A 68 12.52 -0.06 1.04
C GLN A 68 12.05 -0.03 -0.42
N GLN A 69 10.73 0.07 -0.64
CA GLN A 69 10.17 0.23 -1.98
C GLN A 69 10.65 1.52 -2.66
N GLU A 70 10.64 2.65 -1.94
CA GLU A 70 11.07 3.94 -2.50
C GLU A 70 12.58 3.98 -2.80
N LEU A 71 13.38 3.31 -1.97
CA LEU A 71 14.83 3.17 -2.15
C LEU A 71 15.21 2.08 -3.16
N ALA A 72 14.23 1.32 -3.67
CA ALA A 72 14.43 0.16 -4.53
C ALA A 72 15.44 -0.85 -3.93
N THR A 73 15.22 -1.24 -2.69
CA THR A 73 16.05 -2.21 -1.96
C THR A 73 15.26 -3.07 -1.00
N ARG A 74 15.72 -4.29 -0.78
CA ARG A 74 15.26 -5.23 0.24
C ARG A 74 16.25 -5.34 1.40
N CYS A 75 17.38 -4.64 1.33
CA CYS A 75 18.39 -4.68 2.36
C CYS A 75 17.89 -4.12 3.68
N ALA A 76 18.32 -4.74 4.79
CA ALA A 76 17.93 -4.34 6.12
C ALA A 76 18.46 -2.92 6.46
N PRO A 77 17.77 -2.15 7.32
CA PRO A 77 18.24 -0.85 7.78
C PRO A 77 19.66 -0.85 8.36
N SER A 78 20.05 -1.98 8.96
CA SER A 78 21.37 -2.22 9.53
C SER A 78 22.47 -2.54 8.51
N SER A 79 22.21 -2.40 7.21
CA SER A 79 23.19 -2.66 6.15
C SER A 79 23.77 -1.39 5.55
N ALA A 80 25.05 -1.41 5.17
CA ALA A 80 25.71 -0.30 4.49
C ALA A 80 25.05 -0.03 3.11
N ALA A 81 24.51 -1.06 2.45
CA ALA A 81 23.77 -0.91 1.20
C ALA A 81 22.49 -0.06 1.37
N PHE A 82 21.70 -0.31 2.42
CA PHE A 82 20.52 0.51 2.73
C PHE A 82 20.92 1.95 3.02
N ALA A 83 21.92 2.17 3.88
CA ALA A 83 22.39 3.50 4.24
C ALA A 83 22.91 4.29 3.03
N GLY A 84 23.66 3.67 2.12
CA GLY A 84 24.12 4.32 0.88
C GLY A 84 22.98 4.70 -0.07
N ARG A 85 21.94 3.85 -0.20
CA ARG A 85 20.74 4.19 -0.99
C ARG A 85 19.94 5.31 -0.34
N LEU A 86 19.81 5.30 0.98
CA LEU A 86 19.16 6.38 1.73
C LEU A 86 19.91 7.71 1.56
N ALA A 87 21.25 7.69 1.61
CA ALA A 87 22.09 8.87 1.34
C ALA A 87 21.87 9.42 -0.08
N THR A 88 21.76 8.52 -1.07
CA THR A 88 21.47 8.90 -2.46
C THR A 88 20.08 9.51 -2.61
N PHE A 89 19.08 8.95 -1.93
CA PHE A 89 17.73 9.51 -1.87
C PHE A 89 17.73 10.89 -1.21
N GLN A 90 18.37 11.04 -0.06
CA GLN A 90 18.50 12.33 0.64
C GLN A 90 19.10 13.39 -0.28
N ALA A 91 20.23 13.09 -0.93
CA ALA A 91 20.88 14.01 -1.85
C ALA A 91 19.97 14.39 -3.04
N ARG A 92 19.20 13.44 -3.60
CA ARG A 92 18.22 13.70 -4.67
C ARG A 92 17.16 14.72 -4.27
N TYR A 93 16.76 14.72 -3.00
CA TYR A 93 15.73 15.61 -2.46
C TYR A 93 16.31 16.80 -1.68
N ASN A 94 17.54 17.21 -1.97
CA ASN A 94 18.23 18.35 -1.35
C ASN A 94 18.38 18.27 0.18
N LEU A 95 18.41 17.06 0.72
CA LEU A 95 18.80 16.80 2.10
C LEU A 95 20.31 16.43 2.16
N PRO A 96 20.99 16.64 3.29
CA PRO A 96 22.32 16.08 3.49
C PRO A 96 22.30 14.56 3.34
N GLY A 97 23.14 14.01 2.46
CA GLY A 97 23.24 12.56 2.20
C GLY A 97 23.98 11.82 3.30
N THR A 98 23.40 11.77 4.50
CA THR A 98 24.01 11.15 5.70
C THR A 98 23.83 9.64 5.74
N GLY A 99 22.87 9.09 5.01
CA GLY A 99 22.48 7.69 5.09
C GLY A 99 21.78 7.30 6.39
N LEU A 100 21.50 8.28 7.27
CA LEU A 100 20.78 8.11 8.51
C LEU A 100 19.29 8.38 8.29
N PHE A 101 18.43 7.51 8.79
CA PHE A 101 17.00 7.79 8.84
C PHE A 101 16.70 8.82 9.93
N ASP A 102 15.99 9.89 9.56
CA ASP A 102 15.58 10.95 10.47
C ASP A 102 14.21 11.55 10.10
N GLN A 103 13.71 12.45 10.95
CA GLN A 103 12.43 13.12 10.75
C GLN A 103 12.38 13.86 9.40
N ALA A 104 13.45 14.57 9.01
CA ALA A 104 13.46 15.37 7.78
C ALA A 104 13.35 14.47 6.54
N THR A 105 14.08 13.36 6.55
CA THR A 105 14.03 12.33 5.50
C THR A 105 12.64 11.71 5.42
N PHE A 106 12.01 11.40 6.56
CA PHE A 106 10.64 10.90 6.56
C PHE A 106 9.62 11.92 6.04
N GLN A 107 9.80 13.21 6.31
CA GLN A 107 8.90 14.23 5.77
C GLN A 107 8.88 14.24 4.24
N VAL A 108 10.03 14.00 3.61
CA VAL A 108 10.12 13.85 2.15
C VAL A 108 9.40 12.60 1.68
N PHE A 109 9.70 11.43 2.28
CA PHE A 109 8.99 10.18 1.96
C PHE A 109 7.47 10.34 2.07
N ARG A 110 7.00 10.90 3.19
CA ARG A 110 5.60 11.17 3.45
C ARG A 110 4.99 12.08 2.39
N GLY A 111 5.69 13.14 1.99
CA GLY A 111 5.27 14.03 0.91
C GLY A 111 5.04 13.28 -0.40
N LEU A 112 6.04 12.52 -0.84
CA LEU A 112 5.97 11.73 -2.08
C LEU A 112 4.80 10.74 -2.08
N TRP A 113 4.58 10.04 -0.96
CA TRP A 113 3.47 9.09 -0.86
C TRP A 113 2.10 9.77 -0.82
N GLN A 114 2.00 10.92 -0.16
CA GLN A 114 0.75 11.70 -0.11
C GLN A 114 0.41 12.33 -1.46
N GLU A 115 1.42 12.79 -2.21
CA GLU A 115 1.22 13.36 -3.55
C GLU A 115 0.70 12.33 -4.56
N ARG A 116 1.02 11.04 -4.36
CA ARG A 116 0.48 9.95 -5.18
C ARG A 116 -1.02 9.73 -4.99
N ARG A 117 -1.65 10.31 -3.95
CA ARG A 117 -3.07 10.14 -3.62
C ARG A 117 -3.90 11.30 -4.18
N PRO A 118 -4.71 11.09 -5.24
CA PRO A 118 -5.49 12.16 -5.87
C PRO A 118 -6.44 12.86 -4.90
N PHE A 119 -6.99 12.13 -3.92
CA PHE A 119 -7.85 12.71 -2.90
C PHE A 119 -7.12 13.75 -2.05
N VAL A 120 -5.87 13.49 -1.67
CA VAL A 120 -5.06 14.42 -0.87
C VAL A 120 -4.75 15.68 -1.67
N LEU A 121 -4.39 15.53 -2.95
CA LEU A 121 -4.17 16.68 -3.83
C LEU A 121 -5.43 17.54 -4.00
N ALA A 122 -6.61 16.93 -4.12
CA ALA A 122 -7.89 17.66 -4.13
C ALA A 122 -8.11 18.43 -2.82
N ARG A 123 -7.90 17.78 -1.67
CA ARG A 123 -8.04 18.41 -0.35
C ARG A 123 -7.11 19.62 -0.17
N ILE A 124 -5.87 19.55 -0.65
CA ILE A 124 -4.91 20.66 -0.61
C ILE A 124 -5.41 21.86 -1.42
N ARG A 125 -6.14 21.62 -2.52
CA ARG A 125 -6.79 22.68 -3.31
C ARG A 125 -8.11 23.19 -2.72
N GLY A 126 -8.50 22.71 -1.54
CA GLY A 126 -9.79 23.04 -0.92
C GLY A 126 -10.98 22.33 -1.56
N GLU A 127 -10.74 21.31 -2.40
CA GLU A 127 -11.77 20.56 -3.10
C GLU A 127 -12.20 19.34 -2.27
N CYS A 128 -13.47 18.98 -2.40
CA CYS A 128 -13.97 17.68 -1.96
C CYS A 128 -14.59 16.97 -3.16
N PRO A 129 -13.97 15.89 -3.69
CA PRO A 129 -14.47 15.23 -4.89
C PRO A 129 -15.91 14.73 -4.73
N ASP A 130 -16.73 14.90 -5.76
CA ASP A 130 -18.11 14.40 -5.76
C ASP A 130 -18.17 12.87 -5.70
N PRO A 131 -19.19 12.29 -5.05
CA PRO A 131 -19.39 10.85 -5.11
C PRO A 131 -19.73 10.41 -6.54
N PRO A 132 -19.35 9.19 -6.94
CA PRO A 132 -19.71 8.68 -8.26
C PRO A 132 -21.24 8.46 -8.34
N PRO A 133 -21.84 8.56 -9.54
CA PRO A 133 -23.23 8.15 -9.75
C PRO A 133 -23.44 6.70 -9.30
N ILE A 134 -24.60 6.40 -8.68
CA ILE A 134 -24.94 5.06 -8.18
C ILE A 134 -24.78 3.98 -9.27
N ALA A 135 -25.07 4.29 -10.53
CA ALA A 135 -24.90 3.38 -11.66
C ALA A 135 -23.44 2.90 -11.86
N GLN A 136 -22.46 3.70 -11.44
CA GLN A 136 -21.03 3.37 -11.50
C GLN A 136 -20.57 2.53 -10.31
N LEU A 137 -21.41 2.33 -9.30
CA LEU A 137 -21.12 1.46 -8.16
C LEU A 137 -21.49 0.01 -8.47
N GLY A 138 -20.70 -0.90 -7.93
CA GLY A 138 -20.94 -2.34 -7.94
C GLY A 138 -20.89 -2.90 -6.53
N TYR A 139 -21.60 -4.00 -6.33
CA TYR A 139 -21.57 -4.76 -5.09
C TYR A 139 -20.37 -5.70 -5.05
N LEU A 140 -19.81 -5.85 -3.86
CA LEU A 140 -18.92 -6.95 -3.55
C LEU A 140 -19.72 -8.25 -3.46
N VAL A 141 -19.08 -9.37 -3.82
CA VAL A 141 -19.62 -10.70 -3.49
C VAL A 141 -19.20 -11.08 -2.06
N HIS A 142 -19.83 -12.09 -1.49
CA HIS A 142 -19.61 -12.46 -0.08
C HIS A 142 -18.14 -12.75 0.24
N GLU A 143 -17.44 -13.42 -0.69
CA GLU A 143 -16.04 -13.81 -0.54
C GLU A 143 -15.06 -12.62 -0.60
N GLU A 144 -15.53 -11.44 -1.02
CA GLU A 144 -14.75 -10.19 -1.10
C GLU A 144 -14.93 -9.31 0.15
N GLU A 145 -15.87 -9.63 1.04
CA GLU A 145 -16.19 -8.81 2.23
C GLU A 145 -15.64 -9.43 3.51
N HIS A 146 -14.92 -8.62 4.28
CA HIS A 146 -14.43 -9.00 5.60
C HIS A 146 -15.51 -8.68 6.65
N ALA A 147 -16.05 -9.74 7.26
CA ALA A 147 -17.04 -9.79 8.34
C ALA A 147 -18.37 -9.01 8.16
N ASP A 148 -19.47 -9.67 8.60
CA ASP A 148 -20.83 -9.27 9.06
C ASP A 148 -21.55 -7.98 8.59
N ARG A 149 -21.00 -7.19 7.66
CA ARG A 149 -21.69 -6.04 7.06
C ARG A 149 -21.81 -6.23 5.56
N LEU A 150 -22.81 -7.04 5.20
CA LEU A 150 -23.29 -7.18 3.83
C LEU A 150 -23.60 -5.80 3.25
N THR A 151 -23.27 -5.59 1.97
CA THR A 151 -23.57 -4.41 1.13
C THR A 151 -22.51 -3.31 1.08
N ARG A 152 -21.23 -3.66 0.99
CA ARG A 152 -20.21 -2.67 0.60
C ARG A 152 -20.27 -2.43 -0.92
N LEU A 153 -19.99 -1.20 -1.31
CA LEU A 153 -19.97 -0.76 -2.70
C LEU A 153 -18.59 -0.24 -3.03
N LEU A 154 -18.21 -0.34 -4.29
CA LEU A 154 -17.05 0.34 -4.87
C LEU A 154 -17.37 0.74 -6.29
N ARG A 155 -16.60 1.67 -6.86
CA ARG A 155 -16.71 1.97 -8.29
C ARG A 155 -16.34 0.71 -9.09
N ARG A 156 -17.07 0.45 -10.18
CA ARG A 156 -16.97 -0.83 -10.94
C ARG A 156 -15.57 -1.11 -11.51
N ASP A 157 -14.88 -0.09 -11.95
CA ASP A 157 -13.48 -0.15 -12.41
C ASP A 157 -12.51 -0.46 -11.26
N VAL A 158 -12.74 0.12 -10.08
CA VAL A 158 -11.99 -0.16 -8.85
C VAL A 158 -12.19 -1.62 -8.43
N LEU A 159 -13.42 -2.15 -8.49
CA LEU A 159 -13.69 -3.57 -8.26
C LEU A 159 -12.93 -4.47 -9.23
N HIS A 160 -12.91 -4.11 -10.51
CA HIS A 160 -12.17 -4.88 -11.51
C HIS A 160 -10.66 -4.88 -11.23
N ALA A 161 -10.09 -3.72 -10.90
CA ALA A 161 -8.68 -3.61 -10.53
C ALA A 161 -8.36 -4.38 -9.24
N TYR A 162 -9.21 -4.27 -8.22
CA TYR A 162 -9.11 -5.00 -6.96
C TYR A 162 -9.10 -6.52 -7.19
N ARG A 163 -10.03 -7.05 -7.98
CA ARG A 163 -10.10 -8.48 -8.30
C ARG A 163 -8.83 -8.99 -8.97
N ARG A 164 -8.28 -8.23 -9.93
CA ARG A 164 -7.00 -8.55 -10.57
C ARG A 164 -5.85 -8.53 -9.57
N MET A 165 -5.80 -7.54 -8.69
CA MET A 165 -4.78 -7.40 -7.66
C MET A 165 -4.83 -8.58 -6.67
N VAL A 166 -6.00 -8.94 -6.16
CA VAL A 166 -6.18 -10.06 -5.23
C VAL A 166 -5.85 -11.40 -5.88
N ALA A 167 -6.29 -11.61 -7.12
CA ALA A 167 -5.96 -12.82 -7.87
C ALA A 167 -4.44 -12.99 -8.05
N ALA A 168 -3.73 -11.90 -8.37
CA ALA A 168 -2.27 -11.92 -8.47
C ALA A 168 -1.61 -12.19 -7.11
N ALA A 169 -2.05 -11.53 -6.04
CA ALA A 169 -1.50 -11.73 -4.70
C ALA A 169 -1.62 -13.19 -4.22
N ARG A 170 -2.81 -13.78 -4.40
CA ARG A 170 -3.09 -15.18 -4.04
C ARG A 170 -2.29 -16.18 -4.86
N ALA A 171 -1.96 -15.84 -6.11
CA ALA A 171 -1.14 -16.69 -6.98
C ALA A 171 0.37 -16.56 -6.68
N GLU A 172 0.83 -15.36 -6.30
CA GLU A 172 2.25 -15.05 -6.10
C GLU A 172 2.74 -15.35 -4.67
N VAL A 173 1.85 -15.37 -3.66
CA VAL A 173 2.20 -15.56 -2.25
C VAL A 173 1.34 -16.68 -1.61
N PRO A 174 1.92 -17.85 -1.29
CA PRO A 174 1.19 -18.98 -0.72
C PRO A 174 0.39 -18.67 0.55
N GLU A 175 0.93 -17.82 1.44
CA GLU A 175 0.28 -17.42 2.68
C GLU A 175 -1.00 -16.62 2.40
N ILE A 176 -1.01 -15.76 1.37
CA ILE A 176 -2.21 -15.03 0.94
C ILE A 176 -3.17 -15.98 0.22
N GLY A 177 -2.68 -16.95 -0.54
CA GLY A 177 -3.52 -17.97 -1.19
C GLY A 177 -4.20 -18.93 -0.22
N ALA A 178 -3.58 -19.20 0.93
CA ALA A 178 -4.09 -20.11 1.95
C ALA A 178 -5.09 -19.46 2.92
N ASP A 179 -5.03 -18.14 3.10
CA ASP A 179 -5.94 -17.38 3.97
C ASP A 179 -6.94 -16.58 3.12
N ALA A 180 -8.20 -17.04 3.13
CA ALA A 180 -9.27 -16.41 2.35
C ALA A 180 -9.67 -15.02 2.86
N GLU A 181 -9.39 -14.69 4.11
CA GLU A 181 -9.72 -13.38 4.69
C GLU A 181 -8.75 -12.31 4.21
N LEU A 182 -7.47 -12.66 3.99
CA LEU A 182 -6.48 -11.71 3.51
C LEU A 182 -6.93 -11.05 2.19
N LEU A 183 -6.82 -9.72 2.20
CA LEU A 183 -7.24 -8.80 1.15
C LEU A 183 -8.76 -8.68 0.95
N GLN A 184 -9.60 -9.27 1.81
CA GLN A 184 -11.01 -8.92 1.83
C GLN A 184 -11.22 -7.46 2.25
N ILE A 185 -12.27 -6.84 1.75
CA ILE A 185 -12.58 -5.43 2.00
C ILE A 185 -13.44 -5.32 3.25
N PHE A 186 -12.96 -4.56 4.25
CA PHE A 186 -13.75 -4.22 5.44
C PHE A 186 -14.34 -2.80 5.38
N SER A 187 -13.91 -1.95 4.45
CA SER A 187 -14.57 -0.68 4.15
C SER A 187 -14.41 -0.26 2.68
N GLY A 188 -15.48 0.25 2.09
CA GLY A 188 -15.52 0.72 0.69
C GLY A 188 -16.20 2.08 0.57
N PHE A 189 -17.04 2.26 -0.44
CA PHE A 189 -17.81 3.48 -0.67
C PHE A 189 -18.66 3.87 0.56
N ARG A 190 -18.59 5.15 0.94
CA ARG A 190 -19.42 5.77 1.98
C ARG A 190 -20.26 6.86 1.34
N ASP A 191 -21.57 6.60 1.23
CA ASP A 191 -22.54 7.54 0.66
C ASP A 191 -22.73 8.75 1.59
N PRO A 192 -22.35 9.98 1.17
CA PRO A 192 -22.54 11.17 1.99
C PRO A 192 -24.00 11.46 2.34
N GLU A 193 -24.94 11.16 1.44
CA GLU A 193 -26.37 11.41 1.66
C GLU A 193 -26.95 10.40 2.66
N ALA A 194 -26.61 9.12 2.52
CA ALA A 194 -27.04 8.08 3.46
C ALA A 194 -26.47 8.32 4.87
N ASP A 195 -25.22 8.79 4.96
CA ASP A 195 -24.59 9.14 6.23
C ASP A 195 -25.26 10.37 6.87
N ALA A 196 -25.54 11.41 6.09
CA ALA A 196 -26.28 12.59 6.55
C ALA A 196 -27.68 12.21 7.06
N ALA A 197 -28.40 11.37 6.33
CA ALA A 197 -29.72 10.88 6.71
C ALA A 197 -29.68 10.05 8.01
N ARG A 198 -28.68 9.16 8.16
CA ARG A 198 -28.47 8.40 9.40
C ARG A 198 -28.19 9.32 10.58
N CYS A 199 -27.28 10.29 10.44
CA CYS A 199 -26.97 11.26 11.50
C CYS A 199 -28.21 12.06 11.92
N ALA A 200 -29.01 12.53 10.96
CA ALA A 200 -30.25 13.25 11.23
C ALA A 200 -31.25 12.40 12.03
N ARG A 201 -31.36 11.10 11.71
CA ARG A 201 -32.27 10.16 12.38
C ARG A 201 -31.77 9.72 13.76
N ASP A 202 -30.51 9.30 13.86
CA ASP A 202 -29.97 8.59 15.02
C ASP A 202 -29.23 9.52 16.00
N ARG A 203 -29.03 10.80 15.63
CA ARG A 203 -28.23 11.79 16.37
C ARG A 203 -26.79 11.32 16.68
N ASN A 204 -26.31 10.33 15.92
CA ASN A 204 -24.94 9.86 15.91
C ASN A 204 -24.29 10.25 14.58
N CYS A 205 -23.46 11.29 14.61
CA CYS A 205 -22.88 11.91 13.43
C CYS A 205 -21.41 11.54 13.22
N ASP A 206 -20.90 10.53 13.94
CA ASP A 206 -19.51 10.07 13.81
C ASP A 206 -19.17 9.67 12.37
N GLY A 207 -20.14 9.09 11.65
CA GLY A 207 -19.98 8.77 10.23
C GLY A 207 -20.07 9.99 9.32
N VAL A 208 -20.88 11.01 9.64
CA VAL A 208 -20.98 12.24 8.81
C VAL A 208 -19.66 12.98 8.79
N ALA A 209 -19.00 13.21 9.93
CA ALA A 209 -17.70 13.87 9.94
C ALA A 209 -16.67 13.12 9.07
N ARG A 210 -16.72 11.77 9.09
CA ARG A 210 -15.87 10.90 8.26
C ARG A 210 -16.31 10.90 6.79
N ALA A 211 -17.59 11.02 6.45
CA ALA A 211 -18.09 10.97 5.07
C ALA A 211 -18.08 12.33 4.37
N THR A 212 -18.23 13.44 5.11
CA THR A 212 -18.30 14.80 4.56
C THR A 212 -17.15 15.09 3.62
N CYS A 213 -15.92 14.63 3.94
CA CYS A 213 -14.85 14.62 2.96
C CYS A 213 -13.75 13.60 3.32
N SER A 214 -14.01 12.31 3.08
CA SER A 214 -12.97 11.27 3.06
C SER A 214 -12.85 10.62 1.70
N ALA A 215 -11.72 9.96 1.44
CA ALA A 215 -11.47 9.26 0.19
C ALA A 215 -12.54 8.19 -0.12
N HIS A 216 -13.17 7.58 0.89
CA HIS A 216 -14.23 6.58 0.67
C HIS A 216 -15.46 7.12 -0.06
N ARG A 217 -15.72 8.44 -0.03
CA ARG A 217 -16.86 9.01 -0.78
C ARG A 217 -16.68 8.93 -2.30
N THR A 218 -15.45 8.77 -2.79
CA THR A 218 -15.19 8.70 -4.24
C THR A 218 -15.49 7.31 -4.83
N GLY A 219 -15.69 6.31 -3.96
CA GLY A 219 -15.77 4.91 -4.37
C GLY A 219 -14.44 4.33 -4.88
N THR A 220 -13.32 5.06 -4.71
CA THR A 220 -11.97 4.65 -5.13
C THR A 220 -11.05 4.26 -3.98
N ALA A 221 -11.45 4.51 -2.73
CA ALA A 221 -10.71 4.05 -1.55
C ALA A 221 -11.26 2.72 -1.03
N VAL A 222 -10.33 1.85 -0.61
CA VAL A 222 -10.61 0.53 -0.05
C VAL A 222 -9.83 0.37 1.26
N ASP A 223 -10.49 -0.17 2.27
CA ASP A 223 -9.83 -0.67 3.47
C ASP A 223 -9.77 -2.21 3.37
N LEU A 224 -8.57 -2.74 3.23
CA LEU A 224 -8.26 -4.15 3.03
C LEU A 224 -7.81 -4.80 4.33
N TYR A 225 -8.29 -6.01 4.60
CA TYR A 225 -7.76 -6.82 5.69
C TYR A 225 -6.35 -7.31 5.33
N VAL A 226 -5.34 -6.78 6.02
CA VAL A 226 -3.92 -7.12 5.83
C VAL A 226 -3.34 -7.92 7.02
N GLY A 227 -4.23 -8.48 7.84
CA GLY A 227 -3.93 -9.05 9.16
C GLY A 227 -4.28 -8.07 10.29
N HIS A 228 -4.24 -8.55 11.52
CA HIS A 228 -4.42 -7.73 12.72
C HIS A 228 -3.69 -8.35 13.91
N LEU A 229 -3.37 -7.52 14.90
CA LEU A 229 -2.83 -8.01 16.17
C LEU A 229 -3.98 -8.52 17.03
N ASP A 230 -3.88 -9.76 17.51
CA ASP A 230 -4.90 -10.39 18.37
C ASP A 230 -5.34 -9.46 19.51
N GLY A 231 -6.65 -9.33 19.70
CA GLY A 231 -7.23 -8.43 20.70
C GLY A 231 -7.31 -6.96 20.29
N MET A 232 -6.88 -6.61 19.07
CA MET A 232 -7.05 -5.28 18.48
C MET A 232 -7.93 -5.33 17.22
N GLY A 233 -8.60 -4.22 16.92
CA GLY A 233 -9.38 -4.10 15.69
C GLY A 233 -8.52 -4.06 14.43
N VAL A 234 -9.10 -4.45 13.29
CA VAL A 234 -8.44 -4.42 11.96
C VAL A 234 -8.07 -3.01 11.52
N ASP A 235 -8.76 -1.98 12.04
CA ASP A 235 -8.52 -0.55 11.81
C ASP A 235 -7.84 0.14 13.02
N SER A 236 -7.18 -0.63 13.90
CA SER A 236 -6.51 -0.09 15.07
C SER A 236 -5.38 0.88 14.69
N LEU A 237 -5.47 2.11 15.20
CA LEU A 237 -4.44 3.14 15.06
C LEU A 237 -3.27 2.97 16.06
N ASP A 238 -3.29 1.92 16.88
CA ASP A 238 -2.21 1.62 17.81
C ASP A 238 -0.90 1.34 17.05
N ALA A 239 0.23 1.83 17.55
CA ALA A 239 1.51 1.69 16.89
C ALA A 239 1.94 0.21 16.75
N SER A 240 1.63 -0.63 17.74
CA SER A 240 1.95 -2.06 17.70
C SER A 240 1.07 -2.82 16.71
N ALA A 241 -0.23 -2.49 16.62
CA ALA A 241 -1.13 -3.06 15.62
C ALA A 241 -0.67 -2.72 14.21
N ARG A 242 -0.35 -1.46 13.94
CA ARG A 242 0.13 -1.05 12.61
C ARG A 242 1.46 -1.71 12.26
N ARG A 243 2.41 -1.77 13.19
CA ARG A 243 3.68 -2.48 13.00
C ARG A 243 3.46 -3.96 12.66
N HIS A 244 2.55 -4.64 13.37
CA HIS A 244 2.19 -6.02 13.08
C HIS A 244 1.65 -6.17 11.66
N GLN A 245 0.71 -5.31 11.26
CA GLN A 245 0.13 -5.31 9.92
C GLN A 245 1.18 -5.10 8.83
N THR A 246 2.12 -4.17 9.00
CA THR A 246 3.13 -3.90 7.96
C THR A 246 4.23 -4.95 7.85
N GLN A 247 4.36 -5.83 8.84
CA GLN A 247 5.24 -7.00 8.78
C GLN A 247 4.61 -8.18 8.05
N GLY A 248 3.28 -8.21 7.91
CA GLY A 248 2.54 -9.31 7.29
C GLY A 248 2.77 -9.48 5.78
N PRO A 249 2.53 -10.69 5.24
CA PRO A 249 2.75 -10.99 3.83
C PRO A 249 1.86 -10.15 2.90
N ALA A 250 0.60 -9.93 3.29
CA ALA A 250 -0.35 -9.13 2.51
C ALA A 250 0.12 -7.69 2.30
N TYR A 251 0.47 -6.98 3.38
CA TYR A 251 0.93 -5.60 3.27
C TYR A 251 2.22 -5.48 2.45
N ARG A 252 3.21 -6.34 2.72
CA ARG A 252 4.49 -6.34 1.99
C ARG A 252 4.30 -6.60 0.49
N TRP A 253 3.42 -7.53 0.13
CA TRP A 253 3.09 -7.77 -1.27
C TRP A 253 2.41 -6.55 -1.91
N LEU A 254 1.44 -5.94 -1.21
CA LEU A 254 0.75 -4.73 -1.70
C LEU A 254 1.73 -3.58 -1.94
N VAL A 255 2.63 -3.31 -1.00
CA VAL A 255 3.64 -2.25 -1.16
C VAL A 255 4.50 -2.45 -2.42
N ALA A 256 4.89 -3.68 -2.71
CA ALA A 256 5.70 -3.99 -3.89
C ALA A 256 4.91 -4.03 -5.21
N ASN A 257 3.60 -4.35 -5.18
CA ASN A 257 2.87 -4.76 -6.38
C ASN A 257 1.57 -4.00 -6.66
N ALA A 258 0.93 -3.37 -5.67
CA ALA A 258 -0.39 -2.77 -5.82
C ALA A 258 -0.41 -1.65 -6.89
N GLY A 259 0.72 -0.96 -7.09
CA GLY A 259 0.90 0.02 -8.16
C GLY A 259 0.69 -0.54 -9.58
N ARG A 260 0.97 -1.84 -9.81
CA ARG A 260 0.67 -2.53 -11.10
C ARG A 260 -0.83 -2.52 -11.43
N PHE A 261 -1.67 -2.34 -10.41
CA PHE A 261 -3.13 -2.35 -10.50
C PHE A 261 -3.74 -0.96 -10.23
N GLY A 262 -2.90 0.07 -10.10
CA GLY A 262 -3.32 1.45 -9.90
C GLY A 262 -3.69 1.81 -8.46
N PHE A 263 -3.27 1.03 -7.47
CA PHE A 263 -3.48 1.34 -6.06
C PHE A 263 -2.25 1.97 -5.41
N VAL A 264 -2.48 2.96 -4.55
CA VAL A 264 -1.46 3.62 -3.74
C VAL A 264 -1.86 3.61 -2.26
N PRO A 265 -0.91 3.50 -1.32
CA PRO A 265 -1.23 3.38 0.10
C PRO A 265 -1.45 4.75 0.75
N TYR A 266 -2.26 4.79 1.79
CA TYR A 266 -2.14 5.79 2.84
C TYR A 266 -1.15 5.30 3.90
N VAL A 267 0.05 5.87 3.90
CA VAL A 267 1.18 5.48 4.77
C VAL A 267 0.85 5.30 6.25
N PHE A 268 -0.10 6.06 6.82
CA PHE A 268 -0.43 5.96 8.24
C PHE A 268 -1.29 4.74 8.57
N GLU A 269 -2.14 4.29 7.64
CA GLU A 269 -3.14 3.24 7.81
C GLU A 269 -2.82 2.07 6.85
N PRO A 270 -2.15 1.00 7.31
CA PRO A 270 -1.67 -0.09 6.44
C PRO A 270 -2.75 -0.75 5.57
N TRP A 271 -3.99 -0.73 6.04
CA TRP A 271 -5.16 -1.27 5.35
C TRP A 271 -5.74 -0.35 4.28
N HIS A 272 -5.42 0.96 4.29
CA HIS A 272 -6.10 1.95 3.45
C HIS A 272 -5.36 2.20 2.13
N TRP A 273 -6.03 1.91 1.03
CA TRP A 273 -5.49 2.04 -0.32
C TRP A 273 -6.45 2.84 -1.21
N GLU A 274 -5.89 3.67 -2.08
CA GLU A 274 -6.64 4.47 -3.05
C GLU A 274 -6.31 4.05 -4.47
N TRP A 275 -7.35 3.84 -5.28
CA TRP A 275 -7.19 3.61 -6.71
C TRP A 275 -7.08 4.95 -7.45
N THR A 276 -5.99 5.12 -8.19
CA THR A 276 -5.69 6.32 -8.98
C THR A 276 -6.05 6.15 -10.45
N GLY A 277 -6.23 4.90 -10.91
CA GLY A 277 -6.38 4.55 -12.32
C GLY A 277 -5.09 4.60 -13.12
N VAL A 278 -3.98 5.02 -12.50
CA VAL A 278 -2.66 5.07 -13.13
C VAL A 278 -1.92 3.78 -12.84
N THR A 279 -1.77 2.95 -13.86
CA THR A 279 -0.87 1.78 -13.94
C THR A 279 0.39 2.14 -14.73
N PRO A 280 1.48 1.36 -14.67
CA PRO A 280 2.65 1.56 -15.55
C PRO A 280 2.28 1.68 -17.04
N GLU A 281 1.35 0.83 -17.51
CA GLU A 281 0.85 0.85 -18.90
C GLU A 281 0.23 2.20 -19.27
N THR A 282 -0.60 2.75 -18.37
CA THR A 282 -1.27 4.04 -18.58
C THR A 282 -0.39 5.27 -18.27
N ALA A 283 0.68 5.10 -17.48
CA ALA A 283 1.59 6.18 -17.11
C ALA A 283 2.52 6.56 -18.28
N ASP A 284 2.87 5.57 -19.12
CA ASP A 284 3.74 5.74 -20.28
C ASP A 284 2.97 6.17 -21.55
N GLY A 285 1.65 6.44 -21.44
CA GLY A 285 0.82 6.91 -22.55
C GLY A 285 0.56 5.89 -23.66
N SER A 286 0.75 4.59 -23.39
CA SER A 286 0.39 3.53 -24.34
C SER A 286 -1.07 3.08 -24.12
N PRO A 287 -1.92 3.08 -25.16
CA PRO A 287 -3.32 2.64 -25.06
C PRO A 287 -3.47 1.14 -24.80
#